data_AF-E4Z4Z0-F1
#
_entry.id   AF-E4Z4Z0-F1
#
_cell.length_a   1.000
_cell.length_b   1.000
_cell.length_c   1.000
_cell.angle_alpha   90.00
_cell.angle_beta   90.00
_cell.angle_gamma   90.00
#
_symmetry.space_group_name_H-M   'P 1'
#
loop_
_entity.id
_entity.type
_entity.pdbx_description
1 polymer ?
#
loop_
_entity_poly.entity_id
_entity_poly.type
_entity_poly.pdbx_seq_one_letter_code
_entity_poly.pdbx_strand_id
1 'polypeptide(L)'
;MLSRATARALSTTTQVNKNVAVLGAAGGIGQPLALLLKCNNSVTNVACFDVNPVTPGVAADLSHIDTKSRVTGFVGADSATMEEAVKGADVVLIPAGVPRKPGMTRDDLFNTNATIVAQLTAACAKAAPNAVVGIICNPVNSTVPIATEIYKQLGVDASRIYGVTTLDIVRANEFVSVLGS
;
A
#
# COMPACT_ATOMS: atom_id res chain seq x y z
N MET A 1 -51.95 -15.91 29.21
CA MET A 1 -50.50 -16.19 29.19
C MET A 1 -49.98 -15.94 27.79
N LEU A 2 -49.41 -14.76 27.52
CA LEU A 2 -48.77 -14.44 26.23
C LEU A 2 -47.29 -14.18 26.51
N SER A 3 -46.44 -15.11 26.06
CA SER A 3 -44.99 -15.06 26.18
C SER A 3 -44.44 -14.00 25.23
N ARG A 4 -43.81 -12.95 25.77
CA ARG A 4 -43.00 -12.00 24.99
C ARG A 4 -41.62 -12.62 24.77
N ALA A 5 -41.35 -13.09 23.56
CA ALA A 5 -40.00 -13.40 23.14
C ALA A 5 -39.18 -12.10 23.06
N THR A 6 -38.20 -11.96 23.95
CA THR A 6 -37.18 -10.91 23.89
C THR A 6 -36.29 -11.17 22.67
N ALA A 7 -36.43 -10.34 21.64
CA ALA A 7 -35.50 -10.33 20.51
C ALA A 7 -34.10 -9.94 21.02
N ARG A 8 -33.13 -10.85 20.92
CA ARG A 8 -31.71 -10.53 21.14
C ARG A 8 -31.27 -9.59 20.02
N ALA A 9 -30.99 -8.34 20.35
CA ALA A 9 -30.30 -7.44 19.44
C ALA A 9 -28.86 -7.95 19.27
N LEU A 10 -28.56 -8.54 18.11
CA LEU A 10 -27.18 -8.79 17.70
C LEU A 10 -26.54 -7.41 17.45
N SER A 11 -25.62 -7.01 18.32
CA SER A 11 -24.71 -5.90 18.05
C SER A 11 -23.73 -6.36 16.98
N THR A 12 -23.91 -5.88 15.75
CA THR A 12 -22.89 -6.00 14.71
C THR A 12 -21.89 -4.87 14.94
N THR A 13 -20.70 -5.20 15.46
CA THR A 13 -19.56 -4.29 15.32
C THR A 13 -19.41 -3.99 13.83
N THR A 14 -19.44 -2.72 13.44
CA THR A 14 -19.24 -2.32 12.05
C THR A 14 -17.83 -2.77 11.64
N GLN A 15 -17.72 -3.94 11.00
CA GLN A 15 -16.45 -4.37 10.43
C GLN A 15 -16.17 -3.47 9.23
N VAL A 16 -15.18 -2.60 9.39
CA VAL A 16 -14.66 -1.79 8.28
C VAL A 16 -13.84 -2.73 7.41
N ASN A 17 -14.41 -3.11 6.27
CA ASN A 17 -13.77 -3.97 5.29
C ASN A 17 -13.02 -3.10 4.28
N LYS A 18 -11.69 -3.18 4.25
CA LYS A 18 -10.85 -2.41 3.32
C LYS A 18 -10.16 -3.27 2.28
N ASN A 19 -10.15 -2.78 1.05
CA ASN A 19 -9.33 -3.28 -0.03
C ASN A 19 -8.02 -2.49 -0.06
N VAL A 20 -6.89 -3.17 0.06
CA VAL A 20 -5.56 -2.56 0.09
C VAL A 20 -4.72 -3.08 -1.06
N ALA A 21 -4.08 -2.19 -1.82
CA ALA A 21 -3.09 -2.55 -2.82
C ALA A 21 -1.68 -2.21 -2.34
N VAL A 22 -0.72 -3.10 -2.59
CA VAL A 22 0.71 -2.92 -2.29
C VAL A 22 1.47 -2.94 -3.61
N LEU A 23 1.99 -1.79 -4.03
CA LEU A 23 2.74 -1.63 -5.27
C LEU A 23 4.24 -1.70 -4.98
N GLY A 24 4.89 -2.79 -5.37
CA GLY A 24 6.23 -3.18 -4.92
C GLY A 24 6.21 -4.34 -3.92
N ALA A 25 5.20 -5.21 -4.00
CA ALA A 25 4.92 -6.26 -3.02
C ALA A 25 6.00 -7.36 -2.96
N ALA A 26 6.80 -7.55 -4.00
CA ALA A 26 7.88 -8.52 -4.00
C ALA A 26 9.21 -7.96 -3.46
N GLY A 27 9.28 -6.65 -3.18
CA GLY A 27 10.46 -6.00 -2.61
C GLY A 27 10.64 -6.26 -1.11
N GLY A 28 11.82 -5.90 -0.58
CA GLY A 28 12.18 -6.13 0.83
C GLY A 28 11.28 -5.43 1.86
N ILE A 29 10.61 -4.34 1.47
CA ILE A 29 9.57 -3.69 2.29
C ILE A 29 8.18 -4.27 1.99
N GLY A 30 7.90 -4.54 0.71
CA GLY A 30 6.58 -4.97 0.25
C GLY A 30 6.15 -6.32 0.81
N GLN A 31 7.05 -7.30 0.86
CA GLN A 31 6.71 -8.65 1.36
C GLN A 31 6.25 -8.64 2.83
N PRO A 32 7.03 -8.10 3.80
CA PRO A 32 6.57 -8.05 5.19
C PRO A 32 5.38 -7.10 5.37
N LEU A 33 5.26 -6.03 4.57
CA LEU A 33 4.09 -5.16 4.60
C LEU A 33 2.81 -5.90 4.19
N ALA A 34 2.86 -6.65 3.10
CA ALA A 34 1.73 -7.45 2.63
C ALA A 34 1.35 -8.56 3.63
N LEU A 35 2.33 -9.17 4.30
CA LEU A 35 2.11 -10.10 5.41
C LEU A 35 1.34 -9.44 6.56
N LEU A 36 1.79 -8.28 7.04
CA LEU A 36 1.11 -7.57 8.13
C LEU A 36 -0.32 -7.15 7.75
N LEU A 37 -0.53 -6.74 6.49
CA LEU A 37 -1.87 -6.41 5.98
C LEU A 37 -2.78 -7.64 5.90
N LYS A 38 -2.26 -8.79 5.46
CA LYS A 38 -3.01 -10.06 5.45
C LYS A 38 -3.45 -10.47 6.86
N CYS A 39 -2.68 -10.14 7.88
CA CYS A 39 -3.02 -10.39 9.28
C CYS A 39 -3.94 -9.32 9.92
N ASN A 40 -4.27 -8.24 9.21
CA ASN A 40 -5.09 -7.15 9.75
C ASN A 40 -6.59 -7.44 9.58
N ASN A 41 -7.33 -7.46 10.70
CA ASN A 41 -8.77 -7.77 10.72
C ASN A 41 -9.67 -6.73 10.02
N SER A 42 -9.15 -5.53 9.74
CA SER A 42 -9.85 -4.50 8.96
C SER A 42 -9.58 -4.59 7.46
N VAL A 43 -8.68 -5.47 7.04
CA VAL A 43 -8.35 -5.68 5.62
C VAL A 43 -9.05 -6.94 5.13
N THR A 44 -9.74 -6.83 4.00
CA THR A 44 -10.50 -7.93 3.40
C THR A 44 -9.84 -8.43 2.13
N ASN A 45 -9.14 -7.56 1.40
CA ASN A 45 -8.39 -7.92 0.20
C ASN A 45 -7.04 -7.22 0.20
N VAL A 46 -5.99 -7.96 -0.11
CA VAL A 46 -4.63 -7.44 -0.35
C VAL A 46 -4.24 -7.75 -1.80
N ALA A 47 -4.18 -6.72 -2.64
CA ALA A 47 -3.65 -6.83 -3.99
C ALA A 47 -2.14 -6.59 -3.96
N CYS A 48 -1.36 -7.59 -4.35
CA CYS A 48 0.10 -7.53 -4.42
C CYS A 48 0.53 -7.30 -5.87
N PHE A 49 1.12 -6.15 -6.17
CA PHE A 49 1.67 -5.85 -7.48
C PHE A 49 3.18 -5.68 -7.43
N ASP A 50 3.88 -6.19 -8.43
CA ASP A 50 5.29 -5.87 -8.70
C ASP A 50 5.62 -6.17 -10.17
N VAL A 51 6.75 -5.65 -10.65
CA VAL A 51 7.32 -6.02 -11.94
C VAL A 51 8.07 -7.36 -11.87
N ASN A 52 8.43 -7.80 -10.66
CA ASN A 52 9.18 -9.04 -10.46
C ASN A 52 8.31 -10.29 -10.71
N PRO A 53 8.77 -11.27 -11.53
CA PRO A 53 8.04 -12.51 -11.81
C PRO A 53 7.72 -13.38 -10.60
N VAL A 54 8.38 -13.16 -9.46
CA VAL A 54 8.10 -13.88 -8.21
C VAL A 54 6.78 -13.48 -7.54
N THR A 55 6.16 -12.35 -7.94
CA THR A 55 5.00 -11.76 -7.25
C THR A 55 3.81 -12.70 -7.09
N PRO A 56 3.41 -13.50 -8.09
CA PRO A 56 2.35 -14.49 -7.90
C PRO A 56 2.70 -15.54 -6.83
N GLY A 57 3.99 -15.89 -6.70
CA GLY A 57 4.49 -16.77 -5.64
C GLY A 57 4.38 -16.14 -4.25
N VAL A 58 4.73 -14.85 -4.11
CA VAL A 58 4.54 -14.09 -2.86
C VAL A 58 3.05 -14.06 -2.47
N ALA A 59 2.17 -13.76 -3.43
CA ALA A 59 0.73 -13.74 -3.18
C ALA A 59 0.18 -15.13 -2.78
N ALA A 60 0.66 -16.20 -3.44
CA ALA A 60 0.28 -17.56 -3.11
C ALA A 60 0.71 -17.95 -1.69
N ASP A 61 1.94 -17.61 -1.29
CA ASP A 61 2.44 -17.88 0.06
C ASP A 61 1.58 -17.18 1.13
N LEU A 62 1.30 -15.88 0.94
CA LEU A 62 0.41 -15.12 1.82
C LEU A 62 -1.03 -15.65 1.84
N SER A 63 -1.51 -16.24 0.73
CA SER A 63 -2.88 -16.75 0.63
C SER A 63 -3.15 -17.95 1.54
N HIS A 64 -2.10 -18.70 1.92
CA HIS A 64 -2.22 -19.87 2.81
C HIS A 64 -2.41 -19.50 4.28
N ILE A 65 -2.20 -18.25 4.66
CA ILE A 65 -2.41 -17.76 6.03
C ILE A 65 -3.91 -17.78 6.34
N ASP A 66 -4.28 -18.38 7.46
CA ASP A 66 -5.65 -18.68 7.91
C ASP A 66 -6.41 -17.46 8.47
N THR A 67 -6.26 -16.30 7.83
CA THR A 67 -7.00 -15.08 8.14
C THR A 67 -8.08 -14.78 7.11
N LYS A 68 -9.04 -13.92 7.49
CA LYS A 68 -10.20 -13.60 6.62
C LYS A 68 -9.82 -12.91 5.31
N SER A 69 -8.75 -12.11 5.29
CA SER A 69 -8.34 -11.37 4.10
C SER A 69 -7.97 -12.31 2.95
N ARG A 70 -8.32 -11.95 1.72
CA ARG A 70 -7.85 -12.61 0.50
C ARG A 70 -6.63 -11.89 -0.06
N VAL A 71 -5.82 -12.61 -0.83
CA VAL A 71 -4.62 -12.05 -1.47
C VAL A 71 -4.66 -12.39 -2.96
N THR A 72 -4.36 -11.40 -3.80
CA THR A 72 -4.22 -11.57 -5.25
C THR A 72 -2.86 -11.04 -5.69
N GLY A 73 -2.25 -11.68 -6.68
CA GLY A 73 -0.94 -11.30 -7.22
C GLY A 73 -1.09 -10.77 -8.65
N PHE A 74 -0.45 -9.65 -8.93
CA PHE A 74 -0.38 -9.00 -10.23
C PHE A 74 1.09 -8.81 -10.61
N VAL A 75 1.45 -9.23 -11.82
CA VAL A 75 2.82 -9.12 -12.32
C VAL A 75 2.80 -8.49 -13.70
N GLY A 76 3.57 -7.42 -13.87
CA GLY A 76 3.66 -6.71 -15.14
C GLY A 76 4.33 -5.36 -14.99
N ALA A 77 4.75 -4.79 -16.11
CA ALA A 77 5.33 -3.44 -16.18
C ALA A 77 4.45 -2.47 -17.00
N ASP A 78 3.36 -2.96 -17.59
CA ASP A 78 2.42 -2.17 -18.36
C ASP A 78 1.38 -1.48 -17.47
N SER A 79 0.82 -0.38 -17.95
CA SER A 79 -0.16 0.40 -17.20
C SER A 79 -1.47 -0.36 -16.96
N ALA A 80 -1.88 -1.27 -17.84
CA ALA A 80 -3.14 -2.00 -17.66
C ALA A 80 -3.06 -2.95 -16.46
N THR A 81 -1.92 -3.62 -16.27
CA THR A 81 -1.68 -4.45 -15.09
C THR A 81 -1.61 -3.62 -13.81
N MET A 82 -0.98 -2.44 -13.85
CA MET A 82 -0.94 -1.52 -12.70
C MET A 82 -2.36 -1.04 -12.32
N GLU A 83 -3.15 -0.66 -13.32
CA GLU A 83 -4.53 -0.18 -13.16
C GLU A 83 -5.45 -1.28 -12.61
N GLU A 84 -5.32 -2.52 -13.10
CA GLU A 84 -6.08 -3.65 -12.59
C GLU A 84 -5.72 -4.00 -11.14
N ALA A 85 -4.44 -3.88 -10.77
CA ALA A 85 -3.99 -4.17 -9.41
C ALA A 85 -4.55 -3.20 -8.35
N VAL A 86 -4.82 -1.94 -8.72
CA VAL A 86 -5.36 -0.92 -7.80
C VAL A 86 -6.88 -0.79 -7.86
N LYS A 87 -7.53 -1.44 -8.83
CA LYS A 87 -8.96 -1.30 -9.08
C LYS A 87 -9.79 -1.65 -7.84
N GLY A 88 -10.60 -0.69 -7.40
CA GLY A 88 -11.46 -0.86 -6.22
C GLY A 88 -10.71 -0.84 -4.88
N ALA A 89 -9.44 -0.42 -4.85
CA ALA A 89 -8.70 -0.20 -3.62
C ALA A 89 -9.25 1.01 -2.85
N ASP A 90 -9.36 0.87 -1.52
CA ASP A 90 -9.58 1.98 -0.60
C ASP A 90 -8.27 2.67 -0.22
N VAL A 91 -7.19 1.88 -0.14
CA VAL A 91 -5.85 2.31 0.24
C VAL A 91 -4.84 1.69 -0.71
N VAL A 92 -3.91 2.49 -1.22
CA VAL A 92 -2.78 2.04 -2.02
C VAL A 92 -1.48 2.41 -1.31
N LEU A 93 -0.60 1.46 -1.09
CA LEU A 93 0.72 1.68 -0.50
C LEU A 93 1.79 1.46 -1.56
N ILE A 94 2.72 2.41 -1.69
CA ILE A 94 3.77 2.40 -2.71
C ILE A 94 5.15 2.31 -2.05
N PRO A 95 5.58 1.11 -1.62
CA PRO A 95 6.97 0.83 -1.27
C PRO A 95 7.89 0.63 -2.48
N ALA A 96 7.34 0.49 -3.69
CA ALA A 96 8.11 0.29 -4.92
C ALA A 96 9.15 1.40 -5.13
N GLY A 97 10.40 0.96 -5.26
CA GLY A 97 11.57 1.80 -5.54
C GLY A 97 12.78 0.90 -5.68
N VAL A 98 13.83 1.42 -6.31
CA VAL A 98 15.10 0.68 -6.40
C VAL A 98 15.95 0.98 -5.18
N PRO A 99 16.59 -0.03 -4.56
CA PRO A 99 17.62 0.24 -3.56
C PRO A 99 18.83 0.88 -4.25
N ARG A 100 19.58 1.68 -3.49
CA ARG A 100 20.83 2.25 -3.99
C ARG A 100 21.80 1.13 -4.37
N LYS A 101 22.26 1.11 -5.62
CA LYS A 101 23.25 0.16 -6.11
C LYS A 101 24.67 0.77 -6.06
N PRO A 102 25.73 -0.04 -5.94
CA PRO A 102 27.10 0.44 -6.11
C PRO A 102 27.25 1.19 -7.44
N GLY A 103 27.89 2.36 -7.43
CA GLY A 103 28.08 3.21 -8.61
C GLY A 103 26.89 4.12 -8.97
N MET A 104 25.72 3.97 -8.34
CA MET A 104 24.57 4.85 -8.57
C MET A 104 24.72 6.18 -7.81
N THR A 105 24.57 7.29 -8.53
CA THR A 105 24.56 8.62 -7.90
C THR A 105 23.26 8.86 -7.14
N ARG A 106 23.23 9.93 -6.32
CA ARG A 106 21.98 10.32 -5.63
C ARG A 106 20.91 10.75 -6.64
N ASP A 107 21.31 11.43 -7.70
CA ASP A 107 20.40 11.94 -8.73
C ASP A 107 19.83 10.80 -9.58
N ASP A 108 20.64 9.80 -9.93
CA ASP A 108 20.16 8.60 -10.65
C ASP A 108 19.10 7.85 -9.83
N LEU A 109 19.37 7.65 -8.54
CA LEU A 109 18.43 7.01 -7.62
C LEU A 109 17.13 7.79 -7.53
N PHE A 110 17.23 9.12 -7.37
CA PHE A 110 16.08 10.00 -7.32
C PHE A 110 15.26 9.92 -8.60
N ASN A 111 15.88 10.09 -9.77
CA ASN A 111 15.20 10.04 -11.07
C ASN A 111 14.50 8.70 -11.29
N THR A 112 15.16 7.59 -10.95
CA THR A 112 14.57 6.25 -11.08
C THR A 112 13.32 6.11 -10.22
N ASN A 113 13.39 6.49 -8.94
CA ASN A 113 12.26 6.39 -8.03
C ASN A 113 11.14 7.39 -8.36
N ALA A 114 11.49 8.58 -8.86
CA ALA A 114 10.55 9.58 -9.36
C ALA A 114 9.70 9.02 -10.51
N THR A 115 10.34 8.38 -11.50
CA THR A 115 9.62 7.75 -12.63
C THR A 115 8.70 6.63 -12.16
N ILE A 116 9.18 5.74 -11.28
CA ILE A 116 8.36 4.64 -10.73
C ILE A 116 7.13 5.19 -10.01
N VAL A 117 7.33 6.15 -9.09
CA VAL A 117 6.22 6.75 -8.33
C VAL A 117 5.23 7.46 -9.25
N ALA A 118 5.70 8.20 -10.26
CA ALA A 118 4.82 8.88 -11.20
C ALA A 118 3.93 7.90 -11.98
N GLN A 119 4.49 6.79 -12.48
CA GLN A 119 3.75 5.77 -13.23
C GLN A 119 2.69 5.09 -12.36
N LEU A 120 3.08 4.64 -11.16
CA LEU A 120 2.16 3.96 -10.24
C LEU A 120 1.06 4.90 -9.74
N THR A 121 1.40 6.16 -9.47
CA THR A 121 0.43 7.18 -9.06
C THR A 121 -0.54 7.50 -10.21
N ALA A 122 -0.08 7.57 -11.46
CA ALA A 122 -0.96 7.76 -12.61
C ALA A 122 -1.96 6.61 -12.77
N ALA A 123 -1.54 5.37 -12.54
CA ALA A 123 -2.45 4.22 -12.51
C ALA A 123 -3.48 4.33 -11.38
N CYS A 124 -3.06 4.77 -10.18
CA CYS A 124 -3.98 5.04 -9.06
C CYS A 124 -5.01 6.11 -9.43
N ALA A 125 -4.59 7.23 -10.01
CA ALA A 125 -5.48 8.32 -10.41
C ALA A 125 -6.54 7.86 -11.42
N LYS A 126 -6.17 6.97 -12.36
CA LYS A 126 -7.08 6.49 -13.41
C LYS A 126 -8.04 5.40 -12.92
N ALA A 127 -7.54 4.42 -12.18
CA ALA A 127 -8.29 3.21 -11.84
C ALA A 127 -8.82 3.18 -10.40
N ALA A 128 -8.29 4.02 -9.51
CA ALA A 128 -8.68 4.11 -8.11
C ALA A 128 -8.63 5.56 -7.58
N PRO A 129 -9.31 6.53 -8.23
CA PRO A 129 -9.18 7.97 -7.91
C PRO A 129 -9.59 8.32 -6.47
N ASN A 130 -10.42 7.50 -5.83
CA ASN A 130 -10.88 7.69 -4.47
C ASN A 130 -9.98 7.04 -3.40
N ALA A 131 -8.99 6.25 -3.80
CA ALA A 131 -8.09 5.59 -2.86
C ALA A 131 -7.21 6.61 -2.12
N VAL A 132 -6.94 6.34 -0.85
CA VAL A 132 -5.86 7.02 -0.13
C VAL A 132 -4.54 6.40 -0.54
N VAL A 133 -3.57 7.21 -0.99
CA VAL A 133 -2.28 6.73 -1.47
C VAL A 133 -1.19 7.07 -0.47
N GLY A 134 -0.55 6.04 0.10
CA GLY A 134 0.61 6.14 0.98
C GLY A 134 1.92 5.91 0.23
N ILE A 135 2.70 6.97 0.03
CA ILE A 135 4.03 6.91 -0.58
C ILE A 135 5.06 6.54 0.48
N ILE A 136 5.67 5.35 0.32
CA ILE A 136 6.75 4.84 1.19
C ILE A 136 8.10 4.97 0.47
N CYS A 137 8.09 5.00 -0.87
CA CYS A 137 9.28 5.11 -1.69
C CYS A 137 10.10 6.37 -1.37
N ASN A 138 11.37 6.15 -1.03
CA ASN A 138 12.31 7.22 -0.74
C ASN A 138 12.90 7.85 -2.01
N PRO A 139 13.22 9.15 -2.00
CA PRO A 139 13.04 10.08 -0.88
C PRO A 139 11.60 10.65 -0.82
N VAL A 140 10.91 10.44 0.31
CA VAL A 140 9.49 10.82 0.49
C VAL A 140 9.26 12.31 0.24
N ASN A 141 10.20 13.17 0.67
CA ASN A 141 10.12 14.62 0.49
C ASN A 141 10.08 15.08 -0.98
N SER A 142 10.48 14.22 -1.91
CA SER A 142 10.45 14.52 -3.34
C SER A 142 9.41 13.68 -4.09
N THR A 143 9.18 12.43 -3.68
CA THR A 143 8.21 11.54 -4.33
C THR A 143 6.75 11.96 -4.05
N VAL A 144 6.45 12.55 -2.89
CA VAL A 144 5.10 13.06 -2.56
C VAL A 144 4.70 14.26 -3.44
N PRO A 145 5.52 15.30 -3.61
CA PRO A 145 5.22 16.38 -4.57
C PRO A 145 5.00 15.88 -6.00
N ILE A 146 5.78 14.90 -6.45
CA ILE A 146 5.60 14.28 -7.78
C ILE A 146 4.23 13.62 -7.88
N ALA A 147 3.88 12.76 -6.93
CA ALA A 147 2.58 12.08 -6.91
C ALA A 147 1.41 13.07 -6.88
N THR A 148 1.55 14.13 -6.08
CA THR A 148 0.58 15.23 -5.96
C THR A 148 0.35 15.93 -7.29
N GLU A 149 1.42 16.23 -8.02
CA GLU A 149 1.35 16.92 -9.30
C GLU A 149 0.71 16.03 -10.38
N ILE A 150 0.99 14.72 -10.38
CA ILE A 150 0.31 13.77 -11.27
C ILE A 150 -1.20 13.74 -11.02
N TYR A 151 -1.64 13.73 -9.76
CA TYR A 151 -3.07 13.79 -9.43
C TYR A 151 -3.72 15.09 -9.93
N LYS A 152 -3.07 16.24 -9.72
CA LYS A 152 -3.56 17.53 -10.22
C LYS A 152 -3.68 17.57 -11.75
N GLN A 153 -2.66 17.07 -12.46
CA GLN A 153 -2.66 17.02 -13.92
C GLN A 153 -3.78 16.13 -14.48
N LEU A 154 -4.15 15.08 -13.75
CA LEU A 154 -5.24 14.17 -14.12
C LEU A 154 -6.60 14.59 -13.54
N GLY A 155 -6.69 15.75 -12.87
CA GLY A 155 -7.94 16.25 -12.29
C GLY A 155 -8.46 15.46 -11.09
N VAL A 156 -7.60 14.73 -10.38
CA VAL A 156 -7.92 13.92 -9.20
C VAL A 156 -7.54 14.65 -7.92
N ASP A 157 -8.29 14.41 -6.85
CA ASP A 157 -8.10 15.04 -5.55
C ASP A 157 -6.75 14.66 -4.91
N ALA A 158 -5.81 15.59 -5.00
CA ALA A 158 -4.46 15.47 -4.44
C ALA A 158 -4.41 15.39 -2.90
N SER A 159 -5.48 15.73 -2.17
CA SER A 159 -5.53 15.59 -0.70
C SER A 159 -5.51 14.12 -0.23
N ARG A 160 -5.59 13.19 -1.18
CA ARG A 160 -5.49 11.75 -0.96
C ARG A 160 -4.06 11.20 -0.95
N ILE A 161 -3.07 12.02 -1.27
CA ILE A 161 -1.65 11.63 -1.29
C ILE A 161 -1.00 11.91 0.06
N TYR A 162 -0.39 10.88 0.66
CA TYR A 162 0.30 10.97 1.94
C TYR A 162 1.70 10.38 1.85
N GLY A 163 2.69 11.07 2.41
CA GLY A 163 4.01 10.50 2.66
C GLY A 163 4.00 9.69 3.96
N VAL A 164 4.50 8.46 3.93
CA VAL A 164 4.60 7.61 5.12
C VAL A 164 5.94 7.91 5.83
N THR A 165 5.88 8.72 6.89
CA THR A 165 7.05 9.10 7.71
C THR A 165 7.02 8.47 9.11
N THR A 166 6.11 7.53 9.35
CA THR A 166 5.90 6.89 10.66
C THR A 166 7.14 6.17 11.20
N LEU A 167 8.06 5.72 10.33
CA LEU A 167 9.32 5.10 10.74
C LEU A 167 10.20 6.06 11.57
N ASP A 168 10.17 7.37 11.27
CA ASP A 168 10.94 8.36 12.03
C ASP A 168 10.39 8.50 13.45
N ILE A 169 9.07 8.46 13.60
CA ILE A 169 8.38 8.47 14.91
C ILE A 169 8.70 7.20 15.70
N VAL A 170 8.60 6.02 15.06
CA VAL A 170 8.89 4.73 15.70
C VAL A 170 10.33 4.72 16.23
N ARG A 171 11.30 5.19 15.44
CA ARG A 171 12.71 5.28 15.85
C ARG A 171 12.92 6.28 16.98
N ALA A 172 12.33 7.47 16.87
CA ALA A 172 12.44 8.48 17.92
C ALA A 172 11.91 7.98 19.26
N ASN A 173 10.74 7.33 19.26
CA ASN A 173 10.15 6.74 20.46
C ASN A 173 11.05 5.68 21.09
N GLU A 174 11.62 4.79 20.27
CA GLU A 174 12.56 3.75 20.74
C GLU A 174 13.81 4.38 21.36
N PHE A 175 14.43 5.35 20.68
CA PHE A 175 15.64 6.00 21.19
C PHE A 175 15.39 6.73 22.51
N VAL A 176 14.24 7.39 22.67
CA VAL A 176 13.86 8.03 23.94
C VAL A 176 13.64 6.99 25.04
N SER A 177 12.98 5.86 24.73
CA SER A 177 12.73 4.78 25.70
C SER A 177 14.03 4.20 26.27
N VAL A 178 15.02 3.94 25.42
CA VAL A 178 16.31 3.34 25.83
C VAL A 178 17.19 4.33 26.60
N LEU A 179 17.06 5.64 26.37
CA LEU A 179 17.78 6.66 27.15
C LEU A 179 17.20 6.84 28.57
N GLY A 180 15.95 6.43 28.78
CA GLY A 180 15.26 6.52 30.08
C GLY A 180 15.40 5.28 30.97
N SER A 181 16.02 4.21 30.47
CA SER A 181 16.30 2.95 31.19
C SER A 181 17.76 2.87 31.64
#